data_AF-A0A917JVP2-F1
#
_entry.id   AF-A0A917JVP2-F1
#
_cell.length_a   1.000
_cell.length_b   1.000
_cell.length_c   1.000
_cell.angle_alpha   90.00
_cell.angle_beta   90.00
_cell.angle_gamma   90.00
#
_symmetry.space_group_name_H-M   'P 1'
#
loop_
_entity.id
_entity.type
_entity.pdbx_description
1 polymer ?
#
loop_
_entity_poly.entity_id
_entity_poly.type
_entity_poly.pdbx_seq_one_letter_code
_entity_poly.pdbx_strand_id
1 'polypeptide(L)'
;MTINWPLIFFLIALCIPGIVIAIPRLIHFLLKDNSAELKKRISRFAVGQTLLMVFIMSLAGSLLSKSSPLDAPILSPLLKGDTIVFNIQDSLLPVFGITIVGLIIFLGLYYGVFTRFIAKPEQHIMRSLRRVLGLDGCMLYSGVSDEIIARWGLMNVTAFFGFLFTGHYSDAIIWTAIIVSGVLFALGQLPTYLAAGCKASRTFLYALVLLNVWQSIVFGFIFWHYGLLMAIMAHMIFHVGWWQYDKPNAQVKA
;
A
#
# COMPACT_ATOMS: atom_id res chain seq x y z
N MET A 1 -2.99 -28.50 3.70
CA MET A 1 -2.45 -27.21 4.17
C MET A 1 -3.34 -26.69 5.28
N THR A 2 -2.82 -26.44 6.49
CA THR A 2 -3.61 -25.83 7.59
C THR A 2 -3.68 -24.31 7.37
N ILE A 3 -4.87 -23.72 7.39
CA ILE A 3 -5.03 -22.27 7.24
C ILE A 3 -4.68 -21.58 8.56
N ASN A 4 -3.84 -20.53 8.52
CA ASN A 4 -3.51 -19.73 9.71
C ASN A 4 -4.61 -18.69 9.99
N TRP A 5 -5.77 -19.15 10.47
CA TRP A 5 -6.91 -18.30 10.79
C TRP A 5 -6.57 -17.16 11.77
N PRO A 6 -5.79 -17.38 12.85
CA PRO A 6 -5.37 -16.30 13.74
C PRO A 6 -4.67 -15.15 13.00
N LEU A 7 -3.74 -15.46 12.09
CA LEU A 7 -3.05 -14.45 11.30
C LEU A 7 -4.03 -13.70 10.39
N ILE A 8 -4.91 -14.41 9.68
CA ILE A 8 -5.89 -13.78 8.79
C ILE A 8 -6.79 -12.79 9.56
N PHE A 9 -7.34 -13.20 10.71
CA PHE A 9 -8.18 -12.33 11.52
C PHE A 9 -7.40 -11.13 12.08
N PHE A 10 -6.15 -11.34 12.50
CA PHE A 10 -5.29 -10.25 12.95
C PHE A 10 -5.05 -9.22 11.84
N LEU A 11 -4.69 -9.65 10.63
CA LEU A 11 -4.46 -8.76 9.49
C LEU A 11 -5.71 -7.96 9.13
N ILE A 12 -6.88 -8.60 9.11
CA ILE A 12 -8.15 -7.92 8.86
C ILE A 12 -8.43 -6.88 9.95
N ALA A 13 -8.30 -7.27 11.22
CA ALA A 13 -8.54 -6.37 12.36
C ALA A 13 -7.62 -5.15 12.30
N LEU A 14 -6.36 -5.33 11.90
CA LEU A 14 -5.38 -4.26 11.75
C LEU A 14 -5.78 -3.24 10.67
N CYS A 15 -6.45 -3.67 9.59
CA CYS A 15 -6.91 -2.78 8.51
C CYS A 15 -8.17 -1.96 8.86
N ILE A 16 -9.03 -2.45 9.78
CA ILE A 16 -10.35 -1.85 10.05
C ILE A 16 -10.28 -0.34 10.35
N PRO A 17 -9.40 0.14 11.26
CA PRO A 17 -9.35 1.57 11.59
C PRO A 17 -9.04 2.43 10.35
N GLY A 18 -8.06 2.02 9.55
CA GLY A 18 -7.68 2.72 8.33
C GLY A 18 -8.81 2.77 7.32
N ILE A 19 -9.47 1.64 7.06
CA ILE A 19 -10.57 1.54 6.09
C ILE A 19 -11.76 2.41 6.51
N VAL A 20 -12.17 2.33 7.78
CA VAL A 20 -13.32 3.08 8.31
C VAL A 20 -13.06 4.59 8.34
N ILE A 21 -11.81 5.02 8.47
CA ILE A 21 -11.44 6.44 8.42
C ILE A 21 -11.29 6.93 6.97
N ALA A 22 -10.46 6.26 6.16
CA ALA A 22 -10.04 6.73 4.85
C ALA A 22 -11.14 6.65 3.80
N ILE A 23 -11.86 5.52 3.72
CA ILE A 23 -12.83 5.28 2.65
C ILE A 23 -13.99 6.29 2.71
N PRO A 24 -14.65 6.53 3.87
CA PRO A 24 -15.70 7.54 3.92
C PRO A 24 -15.20 8.94 3.55
N ARG A 25 -14.00 9.34 3.99
CA ARG A 25 -13.43 10.65 3.62
C ARG A 25 -13.26 10.78 2.11
N LEU A 26 -12.72 9.75 1.46
CA LEU A 26 -12.58 9.70 0.00
C LEU A 26 -13.94 9.77 -0.71
N ILE A 27 -14.91 8.95 -0.30
CA ILE A 27 -16.25 8.94 -0.93
C ILE A 27 -16.96 10.29 -0.77
N HIS A 28 -16.88 10.93 0.40
CA HIS A 28 -17.47 12.26 0.60
C HIS A 28 -16.82 13.33 -0.28
N PHE A 29 -15.52 13.21 -0.54
CA PHE A 29 -14.81 14.09 -1.47
C PHE A 29 -15.19 13.83 -2.93
N LEU A 30 -15.22 12.57 -3.36
CA LEU A 30 -15.55 12.19 -4.74
C LEU A 30 -17.00 12.51 -5.11
N LEU A 31 -17.93 12.37 -4.17
CA LEU A 31 -19.36 12.62 -4.38
C LEU A 31 -19.82 13.93 -3.74
N LYS A 32 -18.96 14.96 -3.67
CA LYS A 32 -19.22 16.20 -2.91
C LYS A 32 -20.57 16.87 -3.24
N ASP A 33 -21.03 16.78 -4.48
CA ASP A 33 -22.25 17.42 -4.97
C ASP A 33 -23.52 16.55 -4.78
N ASN A 34 -23.38 15.36 -4.19
CA ASN A 34 -24.49 14.43 -3.95
C ASN A 34 -25.07 14.52 -2.53
N SER A 35 -26.26 13.93 -2.34
CA SER A 35 -26.95 13.87 -1.05
C SER A 35 -26.14 13.11 0.02
N ALA A 36 -26.32 13.49 1.28
CA ALA A 36 -25.67 12.83 2.42
C ALA A 36 -26.03 11.34 2.52
N GLU A 37 -27.28 10.98 2.19
CA GLU A 37 -27.73 9.59 2.20
C GLU A 37 -27.02 8.75 1.14
N LEU A 38 -26.82 9.29 -0.08
CA LEU A 38 -26.06 8.60 -1.12
C LEU A 38 -24.59 8.41 -0.71
N LYS A 39 -23.95 9.47 -0.21
CA LYS A 39 -22.56 9.41 0.31
C LYS A 39 -22.41 8.31 1.36
N LYS A 40 -23.33 8.23 2.33
CA LYS A 40 -23.32 7.22 3.40
C LYS A 40 -23.53 5.80 2.85
N ARG A 41 -24.45 5.60 1.92
CA ARG A 41 -24.68 4.29 1.27
C ARG A 41 -23.44 3.83 0.53
N ILE A 42 -22.89 4.66 -0.37
CA ILE A 42 -21.69 4.31 -1.15
C ILE A 42 -20.48 4.10 -0.24
N SER A 43 -20.32 4.89 0.83
CA SER A 43 -19.24 4.68 1.81
C SER A 43 -19.31 3.29 2.45
N ARG A 44 -20.51 2.83 2.85
CA ARG A 44 -20.69 1.48 3.43
C ARG A 44 -20.35 0.37 2.42
N PHE A 45 -20.80 0.53 1.16
CA PHE A 45 -20.46 -0.43 0.10
C PHE A 45 -18.96 -0.47 -0.16
N ALA A 46 -18.30 0.69 -0.27
CA ALA A 46 -16.85 0.77 -0.51
C ALA A 46 -16.04 0.20 0.66
N VAL A 47 -16.46 0.44 1.91
CA VAL A 47 -15.85 -0.18 3.10
C VAL A 47 -15.99 -1.70 3.05
N GLY A 48 -17.20 -2.21 2.77
CA GLY A 48 -17.45 -3.66 2.66
C GLY A 48 -16.62 -4.32 1.55
N GLN A 49 -16.56 -3.69 0.37
CA GLN A 49 -15.74 -4.15 -0.75
C GLN A 49 -14.25 -4.20 -0.39
N THR A 50 -13.76 -3.16 0.30
CA THR A 50 -12.35 -3.09 0.72
C THR A 50 -12.02 -4.14 1.77
N LEU A 51 -12.91 -4.36 2.75
CA LEU A 51 -12.75 -5.43 3.75
C LEU A 51 -12.77 -6.82 3.11
N LEU A 52 -13.62 -7.04 2.11
CA LEU A 52 -13.64 -8.28 1.33
C LEU A 52 -12.32 -8.48 0.57
N MET A 53 -11.79 -7.43 -0.06
CA MET A 53 -10.48 -7.48 -0.71
C MET A 53 -9.36 -7.82 0.27
N VAL A 54 -9.32 -7.16 1.43
CA VAL A 54 -8.35 -7.47 2.50
C VAL A 54 -8.48 -8.91 2.97
N PHE A 55 -9.70 -9.42 3.16
CA PHE A 55 -9.93 -10.82 3.52
C PHE A 55 -9.36 -11.78 2.46
N ILE A 56 -9.68 -11.57 1.18
CA ILE A 56 -9.21 -12.43 0.08
C ILE A 56 -7.68 -12.38 -0.01
N MET A 57 -7.08 -11.20 0.05
CA MET A 57 -5.62 -11.03 0.00
C MET A 57 -4.92 -11.60 1.24
N SER A 58 -5.51 -11.47 2.43
CA SER A 58 -4.98 -12.05 3.67
C SER A 58 -5.00 -13.57 3.63
N LEU A 59 -6.09 -14.15 3.10
CA LEU A 59 -6.22 -15.59 2.88
C LEU A 59 -5.22 -16.08 1.83
N ALA A 60 -5.12 -15.42 0.68
CA ALA A 60 -4.20 -15.77 -0.39
C ALA A 60 -2.74 -15.73 0.10
N GLY A 61 -2.33 -14.64 0.75
CA GLY A 61 -1.01 -14.52 1.35
C GLY A 61 -0.73 -15.63 2.37
N SER A 62 -1.67 -15.92 3.28
CA SER A 62 -1.48 -16.95 4.32
C SER A 62 -1.39 -18.38 3.79
N LEU A 63 -2.00 -18.65 2.63
CA LEU A 63 -1.91 -19.94 1.96
C LEU A 63 -0.57 -20.09 1.22
N LEU A 64 -0.13 -19.03 0.55
CA LEU A 64 1.02 -19.05 -0.35
C LEU A 64 2.36 -18.79 0.36
N SER A 65 2.34 -18.05 1.48
CA SER A 65 3.55 -17.68 2.23
C SER A 65 4.33 -18.89 2.75
N LYS A 66 3.63 -19.97 3.10
CA LYS A 66 4.24 -21.19 3.66
C LYS A 66 5.19 -21.90 2.71
N SER A 67 5.00 -21.68 1.41
CA SER A 67 5.78 -22.33 0.37
C SER A 67 6.76 -21.37 -0.29
N SER A 68 6.77 -20.09 0.10
CA SER A 68 7.57 -19.03 -0.52
C SER A 68 8.53 -18.43 0.51
N PRO A 69 9.58 -17.70 0.07
CA PRO A 69 10.43 -16.92 0.98
C PRO A 69 9.72 -15.68 1.55
N LEU A 70 8.45 -15.44 1.19
CA LEU A 70 7.66 -14.26 1.58
C LEU A 70 6.74 -14.58 2.76
N ASP A 71 7.32 -14.97 3.88
CA ASP A 71 6.59 -15.34 5.09
C ASP A 71 6.43 -14.19 6.10
N ALA A 72 5.67 -14.42 7.17
CA ALA A 72 5.50 -13.51 8.30
C ALA A 72 6.28 -14.01 9.53
N PRO A 73 7.63 -13.87 9.56
CA PRO A 73 8.49 -14.50 10.57
C PRO A 73 8.25 -13.98 11.99
N ILE A 74 7.68 -12.78 12.15
CA ILE A 74 7.33 -12.21 13.46
C ILE A 74 5.89 -12.57 13.85
N LEU A 75 4.93 -12.39 12.94
CA LEU A 75 3.51 -12.52 13.27
C LEU A 75 3.06 -13.98 13.42
N SER A 76 3.56 -14.88 12.57
CA SER A 76 3.14 -16.28 12.58
C SER A 76 3.54 -17.02 13.87
N PRO A 77 4.77 -16.89 14.41
CA PRO A 77 5.15 -17.50 15.69
C PRO A 77 4.50 -16.79 16.89
N LEU A 78 4.43 -15.44 16.88
CA LEU A 78 3.81 -14.67 17.95
C LEU A 78 2.37 -15.11 18.23
N LEU A 79 1.56 -15.28 17.17
CA LEU A 79 0.16 -15.67 17.29
C LEU A 79 -0.03 -17.15 17.66
N LYS A 80 1.01 -17.97 17.57
CA LYS A 80 1.01 -19.37 18.04
C LYS A 80 1.50 -19.49 19.49
N GLY A 81 2.00 -18.41 20.07
CA GLY A 81 2.64 -18.42 21.39
C GLY A 81 4.06 -18.99 21.38
N ASP A 82 4.68 -19.09 20.19
CA ASP A 82 6.06 -19.57 20.06
C ASP A 82 7.04 -18.49 20.56
N THR A 83 8.21 -18.93 21.05
CA THR A 83 9.27 -18.00 21.46
C THR A 83 9.86 -17.31 20.23
N ILE A 84 9.83 -15.97 20.24
CA ILE A 84 10.34 -15.16 19.12
C ILE A 84 11.82 -14.88 19.37
N VAL A 85 12.68 -15.55 18.61
CA VAL A 85 14.11 -15.22 18.55
C VAL A 85 14.32 -14.24 17.39
N PHE A 86 13.68 -13.07 17.46
CA PHE A 86 13.82 -12.02 16.46
C PHE A 86 14.27 -10.73 17.13
N ASN A 87 15.49 -10.30 16.84
CA ASN A 87 15.98 -9.02 17.32
C ASN A 87 15.45 -7.91 16.41
N ILE A 88 14.26 -7.39 16.75
CA ILE A 88 13.66 -6.25 16.05
C ILE A 88 14.66 -5.09 15.93
N GLN A 89 15.50 -4.87 16.95
CA GLN A 89 16.46 -3.77 16.98
C GLN A 89 17.45 -3.82 15.82
N ASP A 90 17.91 -5.01 15.44
CA ASP A 90 18.86 -5.20 14.33
C ASP A 90 18.23 -4.91 12.96
N SER A 91 16.89 -5.02 12.87
CA SER A 91 16.14 -4.71 11.66
C SER A 91 15.74 -3.23 11.56
N LEU A 92 15.59 -2.51 12.68
CA LEU A 92 15.08 -1.14 12.69
C LEU A 92 16.00 -0.18 11.93
N LEU A 93 17.32 -0.23 12.17
CA LEU A 93 18.27 0.68 11.54
C LEU A 93 18.33 0.53 10.01
N PRO A 94 18.51 -0.68 9.43
CA PRO A 94 18.52 -0.84 7.98
C PRO A 94 17.17 -0.50 7.35
N VAL A 95 16.05 -0.91 7.96
CA VAL A 95 14.70 -0.58 7.46
C VAL A 95 14.48 0.93 7.45
N PHE A 96 14.87 1.63 8.51
CA PHE A 96 14.80 3.09 8.56
C PHE A 96 15.67 3.74 7.48
N GLY A 97 16.93 3.29 7.32
CA GLY A 97 17.84 3.78 6.28
C GLY A 97 17.28 3.60 4.87
N ILE A 98 16.80 2.41 4.53
CA ILE A 98 16.17 2.10 3.24
C ILE A 98 14.93 2.98 3.03
N THR A 99 14.11 3.18 4.06
CA THR A 99 12.91 4.02 3.99
C THR A 99 13.25 5.48 3.70
N ILE A 100 14.26 6.04 4.37
CA ILE A 100 14.68 7.43 4.18
C ILE A 100 15.28 7.63 2.79
N VAL A 101 16.16 6.73 2.33
CA VAL A 101 16.71 6.77 0.97
C VAL A 101 15.58 6.64 -0.07
N GLY A 102 14.66 5.70 0.15
CA GLY A 102 13.47 5.49 -0.66
C GLY A 102 12.59 6.73 -0.77
N LEU A 103 12.38 7.42 0.35
CA LEU A 103 11.65 8.69 0.41
C LEU A 103 12.37 9.80 -0.34
N ILE A 104 13.68 9.99 -0.15
CA ILE A 104 14.46 11.03 -0.83
C ILE A 104 14.38 10.85 -2.35
N ILE A 105 14.58 9.62 -2.84
CA ILE A 105 14.47 9.31 -4.26
C ILE A 105 13.04 9.55 -4.75
N PHE A 106 12.02 9.12 -3.99
CA PHE A 106 10.63 9.40 -4.35
C PHE A 106 10.34 10.90 -4.45
N LEU A 107 10.82 11.72 -3.51
CA LEU A 107 10.66 13.18 -3.54
C LEU A 107 11.36 13.78 -4.77
N GLY A 108 12.58 13.31 -5.08
CA GLY A 108 13.32 13.73 -6.28
C GLY A 108 12.59 13.37 -7.57
N LEU A 109 12.07 12.13 -7.68
CA LEU A 109 11.28 11.70 -8.83
C LEU A 109 9.98 12.49 -8.95
N TYR A 110 9.21 12.63 -7.87
CA TYR A 110 7.93 13.30 -7.90
C TYR A 110 8.09 14.81 -8.14
N TYR A 111 8.79 15.53 -7.25
CA TYR A 111 8.90 16.99 -7.33
C TYR A 111 9.95 17.49 -8.32
N GLY A 112 11.01 16.71 -8.58
CA GLY A 112 12.07 17.08 -9.50
C GLY A 112 11.79 16.72 -10.96
N VAL A 113 11.08 15.61 -11.20
CA VAL A 113 10.84 15.08 -12.56
C VAL A 113 9.36 15.17 -12.93
N PHE A 114 8.49 14.41 -12.26
CA PHE A 114 7.12 14.19 -12.73
C PHE A 114 6.22 15.43 -12.64
N THR A 115 6.37 16.28 -11.63
CA THR A 115 5.60 17.55 -11.53
C THR A 115 5.86 18.51 -12.70
N ARG A 116 6.94 18.33 -13.48
CA ARG A 116 7.19 19.11 -14.70
C ARG A 116 6.32 18.66 -15.87
N PHE A 117 5.95 17.38 -15.89
CA PHE A 117 5.23 16.77 -17.00
C PHE A 117 3.74 16.54 -16.70
N ILE A 118 3.37 16.28 -15.44
CA ILE A 118 1.98 16.16 -15.01
C ILE A 118 1.34 17.55 -15.10
N ALA A 119 0.15 17.66 -15.69
CA ALA A 119 -0.56 18.94 -15.76
C ALA A 119 -1.02 19.43 -14.37
N LYS A 120 -1.10 20.76 -14.20
CA LYS A 120 -1.39 21.40 -12.90
C LYS A 120 -2.71 20.95 -12.24
N PRO A 121 -3.82 20.75 -12.99
CA PRO A 121 -5.05 20.23 -12.40
C PRO A 121 -4.88 18.85 -11.75
N GLU A 122 -4.19 17.93 -12.42
CA GLU A 122 -3.92 16.58 -11.93
C GLU A 122 -3.02 16.62 -10.67
N GLN A 123 -2.00 17.48 -10.66
CA GLN A 123 -1.18 17.68 -9.45
C GLN A 123 -2.02 18.18 -8.27
N HIS A 124 -2.96 19.10 -8.52
CA HIS A 124 -3.85 19.62 -7.49
C HIS A 124 -4.81 18.54 -6.97
N ILE A 125 -5.33 17.68 -7.84
CA ILE A 125 -6.17 16.54 -7.46
C ILE A 125 -5.39 15.53 -6.61
N MET A 126 -4.17 15.15 -7.02
CA MET A 126 -3.32 14.25 -6.24
C MET A 126 -3.05 14.79 -4.83
N ARG A 127 -2.73 16.08 -4.71
CA ARG A 127 -2.55 16.74 -3.40
C ARG A 127 -3.85 16.77 -2.60
N SER A 128 -4.98 17.02 -3.25
CA SER A 128 -6.30 17.05 -2.60
C SER A 128 -6.71 15.69 -2.06
N LEU A 129 -6.47 14.61 -2.79
CA LEU A 129 -6.72 13.24 -2.31
C LEU A 129 -5.89 12.93 -1.05
N ARG A 130 -4.59 13.25 -1.08
CA ARG A 130 -3.71 13.10 0.11
C ARG A 130 -4.19 13.95 1.29
N ARG A 131 -4.65 15.18 1.04
CA ARG A 131 -5.23 16.06 2.06
C ARG A 131 -6.49 15.46 2.69
N VAL A 132 -7.40 14.96 1.86
CA VAL A 132 -8.67 14.38 2.28
C VAL A 132 -8.46 13.12 3.11
N LEU A 133 -7.50 12.27 2.72
CA LEU A 133 -7.10 11.12 3.52
C LEU A 133 -6.61 11.55 4.90
N GLY A 134 -5.85 12.64 4.98
CA GLY A 134 -5.19 13.07 6.20
C GLY A 134 -3.96 12.21 6.51
N LEU A 135 -3.13 12.65 7.45
CA LEU A 135 -1.94 11.87 7.84
C LEU A 135 -2.32 10.53 8.47
N ASP A 136 -3.36 10.52 9.30
CA ASP A 136 -3.95 9.32 9.90
C ASP A 136 -4.46 8.34 8.86
N GLY A 137 -5.19 8.81 7.84
CA GLY A 137 -5.62 7.99 6.71
C GLY A 137 -4.43 7.46 5.90
N CYS A 138 -3.43 8.29 5.61
CA CYS A 138 -2.22 7.84 4.92
C CYS A 138 -1.48 6.75 5.71
N MET A 139 -1.35 6.90 7.03
CA MET A 139 -0.66 5.92 7.86
C MET A 139 -1.47 4.63 8.06
N LEU A 140 -2.76 4.74 8.43
CA LEU A 140 -3.57 3.60 8.81
C LEU A 140 -4.21 2.87 7.61
N TYR A 141 -4.52 3.59 6.53
CA TYR A 141 -5.02 2.96 5.32
C TYR A 141 -3.85 2.63 4.39
N SER A 142 -3.13 3.64 3.90
CA SER A 142 -2.04 3.40 2.94
C SER A 142 -0.79 2.76 3.54
N GLY A 143 -0.47 2.99 4.81
CA GLY A 143 0.64 2.32 5.46
C GLY A 143 0.36 0.87 5.90
N VAL A 144 -0.90 0.50 6.12
CA VAL A 144 -1.28 -0.82 6.66
C VAL A 144 -2.06 -1.65 5.65
N SER A 145 -3.20 -1.13 5.18
CA SER A 145 -4.11 -1.87 4.31
C SER A 145 -3.50 -2.13 2.94
N ASP A 146 -2.80 -1.13 2.38
CA ASP A 146 -2.12 -1.29 1.09
C ASP A 146 -0.96 -2.29 1.19
N GLU A 147 -0.24 -2.36 2.31
CA GLU A 147 0.82 -3.35 2.50
C GLU A 147 0.25 -4.78 2.61
N ILE A 148 -0.88 -4.95 3.30
CA ILE A 148 -1.55 -6.26 3.40
C ILE A 148 -2.09 -6.69 2.02
N ILE A 149 -2.68 -5.77 1.25
CA ILE A 149 -3.19 -6.08 -0.08
C ILE A 149 -2.03 -6.38 -1.05
N ALA A 150 -1.06 -5.47 -1.13
CA ALA A 150 -0.04 -5.50 -2.17
C ALA A 150 1.12 -6.45 -1.85
N ARG A 151 1.65 -6.44 -0.62
CA ARG A 151 2.84 -7.23 -0.26
C ARG A 151 2.42 -8.59 0.26
N TRP A 152 1.55 -8.62 1.26
CA TRP A 152 1.13 -9.91 1.81
C TRP A 152 0.31 -10.73 0.81
N GLY A 153 -0.70 -10.15 0.17
CA GLY A 153 -1.54 -10.85 -0.80
C GLY A 153 -0.92 -10.92 -2.20
N LEU A 154 -0.88 -9.79 -2.90
CA LEU A 154 -0.59 -9.73 -4.33
C LEU A 154 0.84 -10.15 -4.69
N MET A 155 1.84 -9.77 -3.90
CA MET A 155 3.23 -10.18 -4.13
C MET A 155 3.42 -11.70 -3.91
N ASN A 156 2.77 -12.29 -2.90
CA ASN A 156 2.74 -13.75 -2.75
C ASN A 156 2.04 -14.46 -3.93
N VAL A 157 0.91 -13.93 -4.40
CA VAL A 157 0.20 -14.48 -5.57
C VAL A 157 1.07 -14.43 -6.83
N THR A 158 1.72 -13.29 -7.08
CA THR A 158 2.59 -13.13 -8.25
C THR A 158 3.85 -14.00 -8.16
N ALA A 159 4.48 -14.10 -6.98
CA ALA A 159 5.60 -15.00 -6.74
C ALA A 159 5.21 -16.47 -6.93
N PHE A 160 4.01 -16.86 -6.49
CA PHE A 160 3.48 -18.21 -6.68
C PHE A 160 3.29 -18.55 -8.16
N PHE A 161 2.74 -17.64 -8.96
CA PHE A 161 2.66 -17.85 -10.42
C PHE A 161 4.05 -17.96 -11.04
N GLY A 162 5.01 -17.13 -10.62
CA GLY A 162 6.41 -17.25 -11.04
C GLY A 162 7.00 -18.62 -10.72
N PHE A 163 6.77 -19.13 -9.51
CA PHE A 163 7.13 -20.49 -9.10
C PHE A 163 6.45 -21.55 -9.96
N LEU A 164 5.15 -21.42 -10.26
CA LEU A 164 4.41 -22.40 -11.07
C LEU A 164 5.01 -22.58 -12.48
N PHE A 165 5.54 -21.51 -13.08
CA PHE A 165 6.17 -21.57 -14.40
C PHE A 165 7.62 -22.04 -14.39
N THR A 166 8.32 -21.96 -13.25
CA THR A 166 9.78 -22.21 -13.16
C THR A 166 10.16 -23.40 -12.28
N GLY A 167 9.24 -23.89 -11.46
CA GLY A 167 9.41 -25.03 -10.55
C GLY A 167 10.21 -24.76 -9.28
N HIS A 168 10.75 -23.56 -9.08
CA HIS A 168 11.55 -23.20 -7.90
C HIS A 168 11.47 -21.69 -7.61
N TYR A 169 11.70 -21.28 -6.37
CA TYR A 169 11.84 -19.86 -6.04
C TYR A 169 13.27 -19.40 -6.30
N SER A 170 13.41 -18.25 -6.95
CA SER A 170 14.69 -17.57 -7.19
C SER A 170 14.52 -16.08 -6.91
N ASP A 171 15.63 -15.38 -6.65
CA ASP A 171 15.63 -13.93 -6.45
C ASP A 171 15.01 -13.20 -7.64
N ALA A 172 15.21 -13.71 -8.86
CA ALA A 172 14.60 -13.17 -10.07
C ALA A 172 13.06 -13.23 -10.04
N ILE A 173 12.48 -14.31 -9.50
CA ILE A 173 11.03 -14.43 -9.33
C ILE A 173 10.52 -13.45 -8.28
N ILE A 174 11.26 -13.28 -7.18
CA ILE A 174 10.86 -12.35 -6.13
C ILE A 174 10.92 -10.90 -6.62
N TRP A 175 11.99 -10.51 -7.31
CA TRP A 175 12.07 -9.20 -7.98
C TRP A 175 10.97 -9.00 -9.01
N THR A 176 10.66 -10.03 -9.80
CA THR A 176 9.54 -9.98 -10.75
C THR A 176 8.21 -9.79 -10.02
N ALA A 177 7.98 -10.49 -8.92
CA ALA A 177 6.79 -10.35 -8.09
C ALA A 177 6.67 -8.95 -7.49
N ILE A 178 7.78 -8.35 -7.04
CA ILE A 178 7.83 -6.95 -6.59
C ILE A 178 7.34 -6.03 -7.71
N ILE A 179 7.96 -6.08 -8.90
CA ILE A 179 7.60 -5.18 -10.00
C ILE A 179 6.17 -5.39 -10.47
N VAL A 180 5.76 -6.65 -10.70
CA VAL A 180 4.42 -6.98 -11.22
C VAL A 180 3.34 -6.59 -10.21
N SER A 181 3.52 -6.91 -8.92
CA SER A 181 2.56 -6.49 -7.89
C SER A 181 2.49 -4.97 -7.77
N GLY A 182 3.61 -4.25 -7.88
CA GLY A 182 3.64 -2.79 -7.92
C GLY A 182 2.85 -2.19 -9.08
N VAL A 183 2.99 -2.75 -10.29
CA VAL A 183 2.22 -2.31 -11.46
C VAL A 183 0.73 -2.58 -11.26
N LEU A 184 0.35 -3.80 -10.88
CA LEU A 184 -1.05 -4.18 -10.65
C LEU A 184 -1.69 -3.32 -9.56
N PHE A 185 -0.95 -3.04 -8.48
CA PHE A 185 -1.40 -2.17 -7.40
C PHE A 185 -1.60 -0.71 -7.86
N ALA A 186 -0.69 -0.18 -8.69
CA ALA A 186 -0.83 1.15 -9.29
C ALA A 186 -2.08 1.26 -10.16
N LEU A 187 -2.32 0.23 -10.99
CA LEU A 187 -3.52 0.16 -11.84
C LEU A 187 -4.80 0.06 -11.00
N GLY A 188 -4.77 -0.65 -9.88
CA GLY A 188 -5.90 -0.74 -8.94
C GLY A 188 -6.28 0.61 -8.31
N GLN A 189 -5.35 1.55 -8.20
CA GLN A 189 -5.60 2.89 -7.67
C GLN A 189 -6.10 3.88 -8.73
N LEU A 190 -5.87 3.60 -10.02
CA LEU A 190 -6.21 4.51 -11.12
C LEU A 190 -7.69 4.97 -11.10
N PRO A 191 -8.70 4.09 -10.85
CA PRO A 191 -10.10 4.51 -10.80
C PRO A 191 -10.37 5.67 -9.82
N THR A 192 -9.71 5.69 -8.67
CA THR A 192 -9.87 6.75 -7.67
C THR A 192 -9.39 8.10 -8.21
N TYR A 193 -8.25 8.13 -8.90
CA TYR A 193 -7.74 9.36 -9.49
C TYR A 193 -8.62 9.86 -10.64
N LEU A 194 -9.11 8.96 -11.49
CA LEU A 194 -10.02 9.32 -12.58
C LEU A 194 -11.37 9.83 -12.05
N ALA A 195 -11.93 9.18 -11.03
CA ALA A 195 -13.14 9.64 -10.35
C ALA A 195 -12.96 11.01 -9.68
N ALA A 196 -11.76 11.33 -9.24
CA ALA A 196 -11.41 12.64 -8.68
C ALA A 196 -11.19 13.74 -9.75
N GLY A 197 -11.26 13.38 -11.04
CA GLY A 197 -11.17 14.30 -12.16
C GLY A 197 -9.83 14.31 -12.91
N CYS A 198 -8.89 13.41 -12.59
CA CYS A 198 -7.66 13.31 -13.38
C CYS A 198 -7.96 12.80 -14.79
N LYS A 199 -7.31 13.35 -15.81
CA LYS A 199 -7.35 12.78 -17.16
C LYS A 199 -6.36 11.62 -17.26
N ALA A 200 -6.76 10.56 -17.95
CA ALA A 200 -5.90 9.41 -18.28
C ALA A 200 -4.87 9.74 -19.37
N SER A 201 -4.13 10.85 -19.21
CA SER A 201 -3.04 11.21 -20.11
C SER A 201 -1.89 10.23 -19.98
N ARG A 202 -1.16 9.98 -21.07
CA ARG A 202 0.01 9.08 -21.07
C ARG A 202 0.99 9.45 -19.96
N THR A 203 1.30 10.73 -19.82
CA THR A 203 2.21 11.26 -18.81
C THR A 203 1.74 10.98 -17.39
N PHE A 204 0.46 11.20 -17.10
CA PHE A 204 -0.10 10.91 -15.77
C PHE A 204 -0.04 9.41 -15.45
N LEU A 205 -0.40 8.55 -16.42
CA LEU A 205 -0.35 7.10 -16.26
C LEU A 205 1.08 6.60 -16.01
N TYR A 206 2.05 7.07 -16.79
CA TYR A 206 3.47 6.72 -16.58
C TYR A 206 3.96 7.17 -15.22
N ALA A 207 3.65 8.41 -14.81
CA ALA A 207 4.06 8.91 -13.50
C ALA A 207 3.43 8.10 -12.36
N LEU A 208 2.12 7.79 -12.46
CA LEU A 208 1.42 6.98 -11.47
C LEU A 208 2.06 5.60 -11.33
N VAL A 209 2.29 4.89 -12.45
CA VAL A 209 2.89 3.55 -12.43
C VAL A 209 4.32 3.60 -11.91
N LEU A 210 5.17 4.51 -12.41
CA LEU A 210 6.58 4.56 -12.02
C LEU A 210 6.76 4.92 -10.55
N LEU A 211 5.99 5.87 -10.02
CA LEU A 211 6.06 6.25 -8.60
C LEU A 211 5.58 5.11 -7.68
N ASN A 212 4.55 4.37 -8.08
CA ASN A 212 4.06 3.22 -7.32
C ASN A 212 4.99 2.00 -7.42
N VAL A 213 5.57 1.74 -8.60
CA VAL A 213 6.58 0.69 -8.76
C VAL A 213 7.82 1.03 -7.94
N TRP A 214 8.23 2.30 -7.85
CA TRP A 214 9.30 2.71 -6.96
C TRP A 214 8.99 2.39 -5.48
N GLN A 215 7.80 2.75 -4.99
CA GLN A 215 7.38 2.38 -3.63
C GLN A 215 7.27 0.86 -3.45
N SER A 216 6.86 0.13 -4.49
CA SER A 216 6.84 -1.33 -4.50
C SER A 216 8.23 -1.91 -4.38
N ILE A 217 9.24 -1.37 -5.08
CA ILE A 217 10.65 -1.77 -4.92
C ILE A 217 11.11 -1.58 -3.48
N VAL A 218 10.88 -0.40 -2.90
CA VAL A 218 11.33 -0.08 -1.53
C VAL A 218 10.67 -0.99 -0.50
N PHE A 219 9.34 -1.01 -0.45
CA PHE A 219 8.61 -1.75 0.60
C PHE A 219 8.52 -3.25 0.30
N GLY A 220 8.58 -3.66 -0.97
CA GLY A 220 8.68 -5.06 -1.38
C GLY A 220 10.03 -5.67 -1.01
N PHE A 221 11.13 -4.91 -1.16
CA PHE A 221 12.44 -5.33 -0.65
C PHE A 221 12.45 -5.44 0.88
N ILE A 222 11.89 -4.44 1.58
CA ILE A 222 11.77 -4.50 3.04
C ILE A 222 10.90 -5.70 3.46
N PHE A 223 9.79 -5.96 2.77
CA PHE A 223 8.94 -7.11 3.04
C PHE A 223 9.69 -8.43 2.83
N TRP A 224 10.44 -8.57 1.75
CA TRP A 224 11.18 -9.79 1.44
C TRP A 224 12.26 -10.10 2.49
N HIS A 225 13.00 -9.11 2.97
CA HIS A 225 14.11 -9.35 3.92
C HIS A 225 13.73 -9.22 5.40
N TYR A 226 12.73 -8.40 5.74
CA TYR A 226 12.40 -8.05 7.12
C TYR A 226 10.93 -8.34 7.49
N GLY A 227 10.12 -8.79 6.55
CA GLY A 227 8.74 -9.22 6.79
C GLY A 227 7.71 -8.07 6.82
N LEU A 228 6.43 -8.47 6.91
CA LEU A 228 5.28 -7.59 6.71
C LEU A 228 5.21 -6.43 7.72
N LEU A 229 5.52 -6.70 8.99
CA LEU A 229 5.45 -5.67 10.05
C LEU A 229 6.44 -4.54 9.79
N MET A 230 7.64 -4.86 9.32
CA MET A 230 8.67 -3.86 8.99
C MET A 230 8.29 -3.06 7.74
N ALA A 231 7.68 -3.69 6.74
CA ALA A 231 7.15 -2.99 5.57
C ALA A 231 6.03 -2.00 5.94
N ILE A 232 5.11 -2.39 6.83
CA ILE A 232 4.05 -1.50 7.35
C ILE A 232 4.67 -0.30 8.08
N MET A 233 5.61 -0.54 9.00
CA MET A 233 6.27 0.54 9.75
C MET A 233 7.03 1.49 8.81
N ALA A 234 7.78 0.94 7.85
CA ALA A 234 8.49 1.72 6.84
C ALA A 234 7.55 2.60 6.03
N HIS A 235 6.42 2.07 5.57
CA HIS A 235 5.47 2.82 4.75
C HIS A 235 4.75 3.91 5.55
N MET A 236 4.43 3.66 6.83
CA MET A 236 3.92 4.69 7.73
C MET A 236 4.94 5.83 7.92
N ILE A 237 6.22 5.51 8.15
CA ILE A 237 7.31 6.50 8.28
C ILE A 237 7.49 7.29 6.98
N PHE A 238 7.41 6.63 5.82
CA PHE A 238 7.45 7.30 4.53
C PHE A 238 6.34 8.35 4.39
N HIS A 239 5.10 8.02 4.78
CA HIS A 239 4.00 8.98 4.77
C HIS A 239 4.21 10.14 5.74
N VAL A 240 4.76 9.89 6.94
CA VAL A 240 5.14 10.95 7.88
C VAL A 240 6.17 11.88 7.24
N GLY A 241 7.25 11.33 6.69
CA GLY A 241 8.31 12.12 6.05
C GLY A 241 7.80 12.93 4.86
N TRP A 242 6.97 12.33 4.00
CA TRP A 242 6.38 13.05 2.87
C TRP A 242 5.39 14.14 3.34
N TRP A 243 4.63 13.90 4.40
CA TRP A 243 3.74 14.88 4.99
C TRP A 243 4.48 16.08 5.59
N GLN A 244 5.66 15.87 6.18
CA GLN A 244 6.50 16.96 6.67
C GLN A 244 7.10 17.79 5.53
N TYR A 245 7.51 17.13 4.43
CA TYR A 245 8.10 17.82 3.28
C TYR A 245 7.10 18.68 2.51
N ASP A 246 5.91 18.13 2.24
CA ASP A 246 4.81 18.83 1.58
C ASP A 246 3.58 18.64 2.43
N LYS A 247 3.26 19.61 3.29
CA LYS A 247 2.03 19.58 4.08
C LYS A 247 0.89 20.10 3.21
N PRO A 248 -0.18 19.31 2.96
CA PRO A 248 -1.31 19.80 2.20
C PRO A 248 -2.02 20.93 2.96
N ASN A 249 -1.76 22.20 2.60
CA ASN A 249 -2.33 23.36 3.28
C ASN A 249 -3.86 23.50 3.06
N ALA A 250 -4.53 24.13 4.03
CA ALA A 250 -5.99 24.34 4.06
C ALA A 250 -6.51 25.46 3.13
N GLN A 251 -5.65 26.11 2.32
CA GLN A 251 -6.04 27.25 1.52
C GLN A 251 -5.54 27.13 0.08
N VAL A 252 -6.43 26.70 -0.80
CA VAL A 252 -6.64 27.34 -2.10
C VAL A 252 -8.15 27.53 -2.17
N LYS A 253 -8.61 28.75 -1.87
CA LYS A 253 -9.96 29.15 -2.26
C LYS A 253 -10.05 28.97 -3.77
N ALA A 254 -11.10 28.29 -4.21
CA ALA A 254 -11.53 28.27 -5.60
C ALA A 254 -11.66 29.70 -6.14
#